data_AF-A0A1V0DCG9-F1
#
_entry.id   AF-A0A1V0DCG9-F1
#
_cell.length_a   1.000
_cell.length_b   1.000
_cell.length_c   1.000
_cell.angle_alpha   90.00
_cell.angle_beta   90.00
_cell.angle_gamma   90.00
#
_symmetry.space_group_name_H-M   'P 1'
#
loop_
_entity.id
_entity.type
_entity.pdbx_description
1 polymer ?
#
loop_
_entity_poly.entity_id
_entity_poly.type
_entity_poly.pdbx_seq_one_letter_code
_entity_poly.pdbx_strand_id
1 'polypeptide(L)' 'MATARMNDSWRRVKSQIQTIWSEHEFGDKEMKKARGSLDKMVNLIHEKTGEPRAEIMQKMAAIL' A
#
# COMPACT_ATOMS: atom_id res chain seq x y z
N MET A 1 -14.84 15.05 -4.08
CA MET A 1 -13.42 15.32 -4.40
C MET A 1 -12.57 14.76 -3.27
N ALA A 2 -11.52 13.98 -3.57
CA ALA A 2 -10.49 13.71 -2.58
C ALA A 2 -9.71 15.02 -2.36
N THR A 3 -9.71 15.56 -1.15
CA THR A 3 -8.97 16.78 -0.79
C THR A 3 -7.47 16.58 -1.05
N ALA A 4 -6.75 17.66 -1.39
CA ALA A 4 -5.32 17.61 -1.71
C ALA A 4 -4.50 16.84 -0.66
N ARG A 5 -4.81 17.03 0.64
CA ARG A 5 -4.25 16.27 1.76
C ARG A 5 -4.33 14.75 1.59
N MET A 6 -5.46 14.25 1.09
CA MET A 6 -5.68 12.82 0.89
C MET A 6 -4.85 12.26 -0.27
N ASN A 7 -4.48 13.09 -1.26
CA ASN A 7 -3.55 12.72 -2.34
C ASN A 7 -2.10 12.69 -1.84
N ASP A 8 -1.69 13.65 -1.01
CA ASP A 8 -0.36 13.69 -0.42
C ASP A 8 -0.10 12.51 0.53
N SER A 9 -1.06 12.21 1.42
CA SER A 9 -0.96 11.03 2.29
C SER A 9 -0.85 9.74 1.47
N TRP A 10 -1.63 9.61 0.40
CA TRP A 10 -1.55 8.45 -0.48
C TRP A 10 -0.19 8.34 -1.19
N ARG A 11 0.36 9.44 -1.69
CA ARG A 11 1.70 9.45 -2.32
C ARG A 11 2.77 8.96 -1.34
N ARG A 12 2.70 9.38 -0.08
CA ARG A 12 3.64 8.93 0.96
C ARG A 12 3.51 7.42 1.21
N VAL A 13 2.29 6.94 1.47
CA VAL A 13 2.04 5.50 1.71
C VAL A 13 2.51 4.67 0.51
N LYS A 14 2.18 5.09 -0.72
CA LYS A 14 2.64 4.41 -1.94
C LYS A 14 4.17 4.35 -2.01
N SER A 15 4.85 5.47 -1.75
CA SER A 15 6.31 5.53 -1.78
C SER A 15 6.92 4.60 -0.74
N GLN A 16 6.33 4.50 0.45
CA GLN A 16 6.81 3.60 1.50
C GLN A 16 6.59 2.14 1.12
N ILE A 17 5.42 1.78 0.58
CA ILE A 17 5.17 0.43 0.07
C ILE A 17 6.19 0.07 -1.02
N GLN A 18 6.43 0.96 -1.99
CA GLN A 18 7.43 0.72 -3.04
C GLN A 18 8.87 0.64 -2.51
N THR A 19 9.14 1.21 -1.35
CA THR A 19 10.46 1.14 -0.69
C THR A 19 10.62 -0.15 0.09
N ILE A 20 9.62 -0.54 0.88
CA ILE A 20 9.61 -1.75 1.70
C ILE A 20 9.61 -3.00 0.81
N TRP A 21 8.82 -2.97 -0.26
CA TRP A 21 8.67 -4.08 -1.19
C TRP A 21 9.26 -3.72 -2.56
N SER A 22 10.45 -3.11 -2.59
CA SER A 22 11.13 -2.70 -3.83
C SER A 22 11.47 -3.88 -4.75
N GLU A 23 11.53 -5.09 -4.20
CA GLU A 23 11.76 -6.34 -4.94
C GLU A 23 10.51 -6.78 -5.75
N HIS A 24 9.34 -6.20 -5.45
CA HIS A 24 8.08 -6.54 -6.11
C HIS A 24 7.50 -5.35 -6.88
N GLU A 25 7.13 -5.57 -8.14
CA GLU A 25 6.53 -4.53 -8.96
C GLU A 25 5.02 -4.42 -8.70
N PHE A 26 4.59 -3.31 -8.10
CA PHE A 26 3.18 -3.00 -7.89
C PHE A 26 2.64 -2.14 -9.02
N GLY A 27 1.64 -2.66 -9.74
CA GLY A 27 0.95 -1.91 -10.79
C GLY A 27 0.23 -0.68 -10.22
N ASP A 28 0.49 0.50 -10.79
CA ASP A 28 -0.09 1.78 -10.31
C ASP A 28 -1.63 1.74 -10.26
N LYS A 29 -2.26 1.12 -11.26
CA LYS A 29 -3.72 0.94 -11.32
C LYS A 29 -4.26 0.14 -10.14
N GLU A 30 -3.54 -0.89 -9.72
CA GLU A 30 -3.99 -1.78 -8.64
C GLU A 30 -3.79 -1.12 -7.28
N MET A 31 -2.62 -0.49 -7.06
CA MET A 31 -2.40 0.32 -5.86
C MET A 31 -3.45 1.43 -5.75
N LYS A 32 -3.75 2.11 -6.86
CA LYS A 32 -4.76 3.18 -6.88
C LYS A 32 -6.18 2.67 -6.61
N LYS A 33 -6.50 1.41 -6.94
CA LYS A 33 -7.78 0.76 -6.56
C LYS A 33 -7.81 0.36 -5.08
N ALA A 34 -6.66 -0.01 -4.52
CA ALA A 34 -6.52 -0.32 -3.10
C ALA A 34 -6.50 0.94 -2.21
N ARG A 35 -6.20 2.10 -2.80
CA ARG A 35 -6.20 3.40 -2.13
C ARG A 35 -7.48 3.63 -1.31
N GLY A 36 -7.30 3.98 -0.04
CA GLY A 36 -8.40 4.28 0.88
C GLY A 36 -8.96 3.07 1.61
N SER A 37 -8.47 1.85 1.32
CA SER A 37 -8.82 0.65 2.07
C SER A 37 -7.56 -0.12 2.44
N LEU A 38 -7.26 -0.16 3.75
CA LEU A 38 -6.11 -0.88 4.28
C LEU A 38 -6.16 -2.37 3.93
N ASP A 39 -7.34 -2.99 4.06
CA ASP A 39 -7.55 -4.40 3.72
C ASP A 39 -7.21 -4.71 2.25
N LYS A 40 -7.63 -3.86 1.31
CA LYS A 40 -7.28 -4.02 -0.12
C LYS A 40 -5.78 -3.88 -0.37
N MET A 41 -5.10 -2.99 0.35
CA MET A 41 -3.65 -2.84 0.23
C MET A 41 -2.93 -4.08 0.77
N VAL A 42 -3.37 -4.58 1.93
CA VAL A 42 -2.81 -5.79 2.53
C VAL A 42 -3.01 -7.00 1.62
N ASN A 43 -4.21 -7.17 1.06
CA ASN A 43 -4.48 -8.26 0.11
C ASN A 43 -3.62 -8.15 -1.16
N LEU A 44 -3.50 -6.95 -1.74
CA LEU A 44 -2.64 -6.73 -2.91
C LEU A 44 -1.18 -7.11 -2.63
N ILE A 45 -0.65 -6.67 -1.48
CA ILE A 45 0.73 -6.96 -1.09
C ILE A 45 0.89 -8.45 -0.84
N HIS A 46 -0.05 -9.10 -0.16
CA HIS A 46 -0.04 -10.54 0.07
C HIS A 46 -0.04 -11.32 -1.25
N GLU A 47 -0.86 -10.93 -2.22
CA GLU A 47 -0.92 -11.59 -3.54
C GLU A 47 0.38 -11.42 -4.34
N LYS A 48 1.10 -10.30 -4.18
CA LYS A 48 2.35 -10.03 -4.92
C LYS A 48 3.60 -10.60 -4.25
N THR A 49 3.62 -10.60 -2.93
CA THR A 49 4.82 -10.91 -2.13
C THR A 49 4.75 -12.29 -1.49
N GLY A 50 3.54 -12.83 -1.29
CA GLY A 50 3.30 -14.04 -0.51
C GLY A 50 3.43 -13.83 1.00
N GLU A 51 3.79 -12.63 1.48
CA GLU A 51 3.97 -12.36 2.90
C GLU A 51 2.66 -12.52 3.69
N PRO A 52 2.70 -13.01 4.94
CA PRO A 52 1.51 -13.10 5.77
C PRO A 52 0.81 -11.75 5.93
N ARG A 53 -0.52 -11.72 5.81
CA ARG A 53 -1.32 -10.49 5.97
C ARG A 53 -1.04 -9.76 7.29
N ALA A 54 -0.75 -10.50 8.36
CA ALA A 54 -0.41 -9.93 9.67
C ALA A 54 0.89 -9.11 9.62
N GLU A 55 1.94 -9.61 8.96
CA GLU A 55 3.21 -8.91 8.82
C GLU A 55 3.07 -7.66 7.94
N ILE A 56 2.32 -7.78 6.84
CA ILE A 56 2.02 -6.66 5.97
C ILE A 56 1.24 -5.60 6.74
N MET A 57 0.23 -6.00 7.52
CA MET A 57 -0.56 -5.07 8.33
C MET A 57 0.30 -4.35 9.37
N GLN A 58 1.25 -5.06 10.01
CA GLN A 58 2.18 -4.47 10.95
C GLN A 58 3.11 -3.45 10.28
N LYS A 59 3.68 -3.78 9.11
CA LYS A 59 4.48 -2.85 8.29
C LYS A 59 3.65 -1.64 7.86
N MET A 60 2.41 -1.85 7.43
CA MET A 60 1.47 -0.80 7.01
C MET A 60 1.05 0.11 8.17
N ALA A 61 0.89 -0.42 9.38
CA ALA A 61 0.56 0.34 10.58
C ALA A 61 1.73 1.23 11.04
N ALA A 62 2.98 0.86 10.73
CA ALA A 62 4.16 1.66 11.04
C ALA A 62 4.35 2.87 10.10
N ILE A 63 3.69 2.86 8.94
CA ILE A 63 3.88 3.86 7.87
C ILE A 63 2.65 4.75 7.60
N LEU A 64 1.52 4.46 8.24
CA LEU A 64 0.28 5.26 8.26
C LEU A 64 0.29 6.26 9.41
#